data_AF-A0A5S4T6T6-F1
#
_entry.id   AF-A0A5S4T6T6-F1
#
_cell.length_a   1.000
_cell.length_b   1.000
_cell.length_c   1.000
_cell.angle_alpha   90.00
_cell.angle_beta   90.00
_cell.angle_gamma   90.00
#
_symmetry.space_group_name_H-M   'P 1'
#
loop_
_entity.id
_entity.type
_entity.pdbx_description
1 polymer ?
#
loop_
_entity_poly.entity_id
_entity_poly.type
_entity_poly.pdbx_seq_one_letter_code
_entity_poly.pdbx_strand_id
1 'polypeptide(L)'
;GTLEPYRLLTSRAEYRLILRHDNADMRLTEIGRDIGLVDDDRWNAFEIKKNQFDNELKRLDSIKLKPIKETNDRVQDLGFKPLTDAMTAKEFMRRPEIDYATAVSFVGPAAEDLDAKIIELLETEIKYEGYIRKALDQVAKMKRMEE
;
A
#
# COMPACT_ATOMS: atom_id res chain seq x y z
N GLY A 1 -28.09 -15.53 -16.58
CA GLY A 1 -28.74 -14.22 -16.37
C GLY A 1 -29.79 -14.33 -15.28
N THR A 2 -30.19 -13.22 -14.67
CA THR A 2 -31.23 -13.15 -13.62
C THR A 2 -32.42 -12.30 -14.11
N LEU A 3 -33.60 -12.53 -13.54
CA LEU A 3 -34.85 -11.81 -13.83
C LEU A 3 -34.93 -10.46 -13.09
N GLU A 4 -34.08 -10.23 -12.10
CA GLU A 4 -34.05 -8.98 -11.33
C GLU A 4 -32.94 -8.03 -11.81
N PRO A 5 -33.14 -6.71 -11.74
CA PRO A 5 -32.11 -5.74 -12.11
C PRO A 5 -30.83 -5.94 -11.29
N TYR A 6 -29.69 -5.98 -11.96
CA TYR A 6 -28.40 -6.10 -11.30
C TYR A 6 -28.14 -4.90 -10.38
N ARG A 7 -27.68 -5.17 -9.15
CA ARG A 7 -27.29 -4.15 -8.16
C ARG A 7 -25.86 -4.41 -7.69
N LEU A 8 -25.00 -3.40 -7.81
CA LEU A 8 -23.59 -3.50 -7.40
C LEU A 8 -23.43 -3.81 -5.91
N LEU A 9 -24.27 -3.24 -5.04
CA LEU A 9 -24.15 -3.39 -3.59
C LEU A 9 -24.36 -4.84 -3.10
N THR A 10 -25.16 -5.62 -3.82
CA THR A 10 -25.40 -7.04 -3.51
C THR A 10 -24.38 -7.97 -4.16
N SER A 11 -23.50 -7.45 -5.01
CA SER A 11 -22.46 -8.23 -5.67
C SER A 11 -21.28 -8.48 -4.73
N ARG A 12 -20.78 -9.72 -4.72
CA ARG A 12 -19.52 -10.05 -4.02
C ARG A 12 -18.39 -9.97 -5.04
N ALA A 13 -17.46 -9.05 -4.84
CA ALA A 13 -16.19 -9.07 -5.53
C ALA A 13 -15.22 -9.98 -4.74
N GLU A 14 -14.82 -11.10 -5.34
CA GLU A 14 -13.82 -12.02 -4.75
C GLU A 14 -12.44 -11.35 -4.61
N TYR A 15 -12.23 -10.21 -5.27
CA TYR A 15 -10.98 -9.44 -5.32
C TYR A 15 -11.02 -8.14 -4.52
N ARG A 16 -11.82 -8.06 -3.45
CA ARG A 16 -12.05 -6.80 -2.70
C ARG A 16 -10.77 -6.08 -2.26
N LEU A 17 -9.70 -6.80 -1.90
CA LEU A 17 -8.44 -6.19 -1.48
C LEU A 17 -7.63 -5.58 -2.63
N ILE A 18 -7.87 -6.02 -3.87
CA ILE A 18 -7.21 -5.47 -5.07
C ILE A 18 -8.09 -4.35 -5.65
N LEU A 19 -9.41 -4.52 -5.63
CA LEU A 19 -10.39 -3.60 -6.20
C LEU A 19 -10.90 -2.57 -5.19
N ARG A 20 -9.98 -1.86 -4.55
CA ARG A 20 -10.35 -0.84 -3.57
C ARG A 20 -10.58 0.52 -4.23
N HIS A 21 -11.20 1.43 -3.49
CA HIS A 21 -11.53 2.76 -3.99
C HIS A 21 -10.31 3.69 -3.96
N ASP A 22 -9.47 3.55 -2.93
CA ASP A 22 -8.23 4.30 -2.66
C ASP A 22 -7.11 4.03 -3.69
N ASN A 23 -7.13 2.87 -4.34
CA ASN A 23 -6.14 2.47 -5.35
C ASN A 23 -6.69 2.46 -6.79
N ALA A 24 -7.89 3.00 -7.02
CA ALA A 24 -8.54 2.95 -8.33
C ALA A 24 -7.74 3.65 -9.44
N ASP A 25 -7.09 4.77 -9.10
CA ASP A 25 -6.21 5.51 -10.00
C ASP A 25 -4.94 4.70 -10.34
N MET A 26 -4.31 4.06 -9.35
CA MET A 26 -3.18 3.15 -9.57
C MET A 26 -3.52 1.99 -10.52
N ARG A 27 -4.80 1.60 -10.59
CA ARG A 27 -5.25 0.50 -11.46
C ARG A 27 -5.71 0.94 -12.84
N LEU A 28 -6.30 2.14 -12.97
CA LEU A 28 -7.09 2.51 -14.15
C LEU A 28 -6.55 3.74 -14.90
N THR A 29 -5.72 4.59 -14.28
CA THR A 29 -5.29 5.84 -14.91
C THR A 29 -4.42 5.60 -16.14
N GLU A 30 -3.49 4.64 -16.08
CA GLU A 30 -2.66 4.25 -17.22
C GLU A 30 -3.51 3.75 -18.40
N ILE A 31 -4.49 2.88 -18.12
CA ILE A 31 -5.43 2.40 -19.14
C ILE A 31 -6.22 3.58 -19.74
N GLY A 32 -6.71 4.49 -18.88
CA GLY A 32 -7.42 5.68 -19.30
C GLY A 32 -6.57 6.62 -20.18
N ARG A 33 -5.27 6.70 -19.91
CA ARG A 33 -4.31 7.47 -20.72
C ARG A 33 -4.12 6.83 -22.08
N ASP A 34 -3.92 5.52 -22.13
CA ASP A 34 -3.71 4.77 -23.38
C ASP A 34 -4.88 4.92 -24.36
N ILE A 35 -6.11 5.05 -23.84
CA ILE A 35 -7.33 5.22 -24.64
C ILE A 35 -7.76 6.69 -24.82
N GLY A 36 -6.95 7.65 -24.36
CA GLY A 36 -7.19 9.09 -24.55
C GLY A 36 -8.27 9.71 -23.66
N LEU A 37 -8.68 9.06 -22.57
CA LEU A 37 -9.64 9.59 -21.59
C LEU A 37 -8.99 10.37 -20.44
N VAL A 38 -7.67 10.26 -20.27
CA VAL A 38 -6.89 10.99 -19.25
C VAL A 38 -6.07 12.07 -19.93
N ASP A 39 -6.40 13.33 -19.63
CA ASP A 39 -5.67 14.52 -20.10
C ASP A 39 -4.30 14.67 -19.44
N ASP A 40 -3.51 15.63 -19.92
CA ASP A 40 -2.14 15.85 -19.47
C ASP A 40 -2.08 16.30 -18.00
N ASP A 41 -2.99 17.18 -17.57
CA ASP A 41 -3.02 17.67 -16.19
C ASP A 41 -3.29 16.54 -15.20
N ARG A 42 -4.25 15.66 -15.50
CA ARG A 42 -4.57 14.50 -14.68
C ARG A 42 -3.46 13.45 -14.71
N TRP A 43 -2.84 13.26 -15.87
CA TRP A 43 -1.70 12.36 -16.02
C TRP A 43 -0.51 12.83 -15.16
N ASN A 44 -0.16 14.11 -15.23
CA ASN A 44 0.93 14.69 -14.45
C ASN A 44 0.67 14.54 -12.94
N ALA A 45 -0.55 14.81 -12.47
CA ALA A 45 -0.90 14.61 -11.06
C ALA A 45 -0.78 13.14 -10.63
N PHE A 46 -1.17 12.20 -11.50
CA PHE A 46 -1.02 10.77 -11.27
C PHE A 46 0.45 10.34 -11.21
N GLU A 47 1.29 10.80 -12.13
CA GLU A 47 2.72 10.47 -12.13
C GLU A 47 3.42 10.99 -10.88
N ILE A 48 3.10 12.20 -10.44
CA ILE A 48 3.63 12.75 -9.17
C ILE A 48 3.25 11.84 -8.01
N LYS A 49 1.95 11.52 -7.86
CA LYS A 49 1.46 10.63 -6.79
C LYS A 49 2.14 9.26 -6.83
N LYS A 50 2.26 8.66 -8.03
CA LYS A 50 2.87 7.34 -8.23
C LYS A 50 4.34 7.34 -7.86
N ASN A 51 5.09 8.35 -8.30
CA ASN A 51 6.50 8.49 -7.97
C ASN A 51 6.72 8.70 -6.47
N GLN A 52 5.92 9.55 -5.82
CA GLN A 52 5.97 9.76 -4.37
C GLN A 52 5.70 8.47 -3.60
N PHE A 53 4.67 7.72 -3.99
CA PHE A 53 4.35 6.41 -3.42
C PHE A 53 5.51 5.41 -3.59
N ASP A 54 6.01 5.24 -4.81
CA ASP A 54 7.08 4.28 -5.13
C ASP A 54 8.39 4.62 -4.41
N ASN A 55 8.76 5.90 -4.38
CA ASN A 55 9.95 6.41 -3.70
C ASN A 55 9.88 6.15 -2.20
N GLU A 56 8.75 6.49 -1.57
CA GLU A 56 8.61 6.30 -0.13
C GLU A 56 8.51 4.84 0.26
N LEU A 57 7.79 4.01 -0.52
CA LEU A 57 7.73 2.57 -0.30
C LEU A 57 9.13 1.95 -0.37
N LYS A 58 9.94 2.35 -1.35
CA LYS A 58 11.33 1.92 -1.48
C LYS A 58 12.20 2.40 -0.32
N ARG A 59 12.01 3.65 0.12
CA ARG A 59 12.73 4.20 1.29
C ARG A 59 12.43 3.38 2.55
N LEU A 60 11.15 3.13 2.84
CA LEU A 60 10.70 2.34 3.99
C LEU A 60 11.23 0.90 3.97
N ASP A 61 11.42 0.32 2.78
CA ASP A 61 12.00 -1.02 2.62
C ASP A 61 13.54 -1.03 2.71
N SER A 62 14.19 0.11 2.48
CA SER A 62 15.65 0.22 2.53
C SER A 62 16.20 0.58 3.92
N ILE A 63 15.50 1.43 4.67
CA ILE A 63 15.98 1.91 5.98
C ILE A 63 15.59 0.93 7.08
N LYS A 64 16.58 0.52 7.87
CA LYS A 64 16.41 -0.47 8.94
C LYS A 64 16.46 0.15 10.33
N LEU A 65 15.50 -0.24 11.16
CA LEU A 65 15.54 -0.06 12.60
C LEU A 65 16.55 -1.06 13.16
N LYS A 66 17.62 -0.56 13.78
CA LYS A 66 18.66 -1.40 14.41
C LYS A 66 18.25 -1.75 15.84
N PRO A 67 18.54 -2.98 16.32
CA PRO A 67 18.26 -3.42 17.68
C PRO A 67 19.26 -2.82 18.68
N ILE A 68 19.30 -1.48 18.76
CA ILE A 68 20.10 -0.74 19.75
C ILE A 68 19.21 -0.38 20.93
N LYS A 69 19.83 -0.06 22.07
CA LYS A 69 19.14 0.26 23.32
C LYS A 69 18.06 1.33 23.12
N GLU A 70 18.40 2.46 22.50
CA GLU A 70 17.48 3.56 22.25
C GLU A 70 16.24 3.15 21.43
N THR A 71 16.43 2.40 20.34
CA THR A 71 15.33 1.87 19.53
C THR A 71 14.46 0.90 20.35
N ASN A 72 15.09 -0.01 21.09
CA ASN A 72 14.37 -1.02 21.88
C ASN A 72 13.63 -0.43 23.07
N ASP A 73 14.12 0.65 23.67
CA ASP A 73 13.41 1.39 24.71
C ASP A 73 12.13 2.00 24.12
N ARG A 74 12.24 2.72 22.99
CA ARG A 74 11.07 3.28 22.28
C ARG A 74 10.08 2.22 21.78
N VAL A 75 10.56 1.06 21.30
CA VAL A 75 9.70 -0.05 20.86
C VAL A 75 8.95 -0.67 22.05
N GLN A 76 9.59 -0.75 23.22
CA GLN A 76 8.95 -1.23 24.46
C GLN A 76 7.93 -0.24 25.01
N ASP A 77 8.16 1.07 24.89
CA ASP A 77 7.19 2.11 25.26
C ASP A 77 5.89 2.00 24.43
N LEU A 78 5.99 1.52 23.19
CA LEU A 78 4.86 1.19 22.33
C LEU A 78 4.18 -0.15 22.68
N GLY A 79 4.67 -0.87 23.70
CA GLY A 79 4.13 -2.15 24.15
C GLY A 79 4.61 -3.38 23.36
N PHE A 80 5.63 -3.23 22.51
CA PHE A 80 6.17 -4.33 21.72
C PHE A 80 7.40 -4.98 22.36
N LYS A 81 7.66 -6.23 21.98
CA LYS A 81 8.91 -6.91 22.35
C LYS A 81 10.11 -6.20 21.71
N PRO A 82 11.27 -6.15 22.39
CA PRO A 82 12.48 -5.59 21.81
C PRO A 82 12.85 -6.32 20.52
N LEU A 83 13.42 -5.58 19.57
CA LEU A 83 13.93 -6.10 18.32
C LEU A 83 15.16 -6.98 18.62
N THR A 84 15.15 -8.21 18.10
CA THR A 84 16.31 -9.12 18.13
C THR A 84 17.24 -8.85 16.95
N ASP A 85 16.64 -8.60 15.78
CA ASP A 85 17.32 -8.38 14.52
C ASP A 85 16.90 -7.04 13.91
N ALA A 86 17.74 -6.51 13.03
CA ALA A 86 17.41 -5.31 12.29
C ALA A 86 16.27 -5.59 11.30
N MET A 87 15.22 -4.78 11.33
CA MET A 87 14.07 -4.88 10.42
C MET A 87 13.81 -3.56 9.71
N THR A 88 13.22 -3.62 8.52
CA THR A 88 12.90 -2.41 7.74
C THR A 88 11.73 -1.66 8.37
N ALA A 89 11.59 -0.36 8.08
CA ALA A 89 10.41 0.39 8.51
C ALA A 89 9.12 -0.20 7.90
N LYS A 90 9.19 -0.67 6.66
CA LYS A 90 8.10 -1.41 6.00
C LYS A 90 7.71 -2.67 6.79
N GLU A 91 8.68 -3.48 7.21
CA GLU A 91 8.42 -4.65 8.05
C GLU A 91 7.84 -4.26 9.41
N PHE A 92 8.31 -3.15 9.98
CA PHE A 92 7.81 -2.63 11.24
C PHE A 92 6.32 -2.25 11.15
N MET A 93 5.94 -1.57 10.07
CA MET A 93 4.57 -1.15 9.73
C MET A 93 3.59 -2.28 9.39
N ARG A 94 4.07 -3.52 9.20
CA ARG A 94 3.15 -4.68 9.06
C ARG A 94 2.39 -4.99 10.36
N ARG A 95 2.84 -4.45 11.50
CA ARG A 95 2.10 -4.49 12.77
C ARG A 95 0.89 -3.55 12.66
N PRO A 96 -0.35 -4.02 12.90
CA PRO A 96 -1.55 -3.21 12.72
C PRO A 96 -1.55 -1.87 13.48
N GLU A 97 -0.92 -1.86 14.65
CA GLU A 97 -0.86 -0.72 15.56
C GLU A 97 0.23 0.31 15.19
N ILE A 98 1.09 -0.01 14.22
CA ILE A 98 2.10 0.91 13.72
C ILE A 98 1.55 1.67 12.51
N ASP A 99 1.45 2.98 12.65
CA ASP A 99 1.15 3.91 11.56
C ASP A 99 2.43 4.45 10.91
N TYR A 100 2.24 5.17 9.79
CA TYR A 100 3.33 5.78 9.02
C TYR A 100 4.12 6.79 9.88
N ALA A 101 3.42 7.62 10.65
CA ALA A 101 4.03 8.63 11.50
C ALA A 101 4.96 7.99 12.56
N THR A 102 4.52 6.91 13.19
CA THR A 102 5.31 6.14 14.14
C THR A 102 6.54 5.57 13.45
N ALA A 103 6.40 4.95 12.28
CA ALA A 103 7.55 4.39 11.56
C ALA A 103 8.58 5.46 11.20
N VAL A 104 8.13 6.60 10.65
CA VAL A 104 8.95 7.76 10.31
C VAL A 104 9.68 8.32 11.54
N SER A 105 9.06 8.28 12.72
CA SER A 105 9.72 8.73 13.95
C SER A 105 10.99 7.92 14.29
N PHE A 106 11.12 6.70 13.77
CA PHE A 106 12.32 5.86 13.94
C PHE A 106 13.35 6.03 12.84
N VAL A 107 12.91 6.26 11.59
CA VAL A 107 13.79 6.25 10.41
C VAL A 107 14.02 7.63 9.77
N GLY A 108 13.38 8.66 10.30
CA GLY A 108 13.39 10.01 9.76
C GLY A 108 12.30 10.25 8.71
N PRO A 109 12.00 11.53 8.42
CA PRO A 109 10.95 11.93 7.48
C PRO A 109 11.23 11.45 6.05
N ALA A 110 10.19 11.45 5.22
CA ALA A 110 10.34 11.33 3.77
C ALA A 110 11.17 12.50 3.22
N ALA A 111 11.75 12.31 2.02
CA ALA A 111 12.48 13.36 1.33
C ALA A 111 11.56 14.46 0.77
N GLU A 112 10.29 14.13 0.59
CA GLU A 112 9.26 14.95 -0.03
C GLU A 112 8.07 15.06 0.93
N ASP A 113 7.26 16.11 0.79
CA ASP A 113 6.01 16.22 1.53
C ASP A 113 4.96 15.31 0.89
N LEU A 114 4.39 14.40 1.69
CA LEU A 114 3.44 13.39 1.23
C LEU A 114 2.05 13.78 1.70
N ASP A 115 1.09 13.79 0.77
CA ASP A 115 -0.30 14.03 1.13
C ASP A 115 -0.89 12.86 1.95
N ALA A 116 -2.00 13.13 2.63
CA ALA A 116 -2.67 12.13 3.46
C ALA A 116 -3.15 10.90 2.67
N LYS A 117 -3.47 11.04 1.39
CA LYS A 117 -3.95 9.93 0.54
C LYS A 117 -2.82 8.97 0.16
N ILE A 118 -1.61 9.50 -0.06
CA ILE A 118 -0.41 8.71 -0.31
C ILE A 118 -0.04 7.95 0.96
N ILE A 119 -0.09 8.60 2.12
CA ILE A 119 0.16 7.97 3.42
C ILE A 119 -0.84 6.83 3.67
N GLU A 120 -2.14 7.08 3.49
CA GLU A 120 -3.19 6.05 3.65
C GLU A 120 -2.99 4.87 2.69
N LEU A 121 -2.61 5.16 1.44
CA LEU A 121 -2.31 4.12 0.45
C LEU A 121 -1.08 3.31 0.84
N LEU A 122 0.01 3.94 1.31
CA LEU A 122 1.21 3.26 1.81
C LEU A 122 0.88 2.33 2.98
N GLU A 123 0.14 2.83 3.97
CA GLU A 123 -0.25 2.02 5.12
C GLU A 123 -1.09 0.81 4.70
N THR A 124 -2.06 1.02 3.80
CA THR A 124 -2.92 -0.06 3.31
C THR A 124 -2.12 -1.09 2.52
N GLU A 125 -1.27 -0.66 1.58
CA GLU A 125 -0.46 -1.57 0.78
C GLU A 125 0.53 -2.37 1.64
N ILE A 126 1.14 -1.74 2.66
CA ILE A 126 2.10 -2.42 3.55
C ILE A 126 1.40 -3.39 4.50
N LYS A 127 0.31 -2.96 5.17
CA LYS A 127 -0.39 -3.79 6.16
C LYS A 127 -1.09 -5.00 5.51
N TYR A 128 -1.59 -4.83 4.29
CA TYR A 128 -2.30 -5.89 3.58
C TYR A 128 -1.47 -6.61 2.52
N GLU A 129 -0.17 -6.29 2.36
CA GLU A 129 0.73 -6.85 1.33
C GLU A 129 0.61 -8.38 1.18
N GLY A 130 0.63 -9.11 2.30
CA GLY A 130 0.53 -10.57 2.29
C GLY A 130 -0.81 -11.09 1.76
N TYR A 131 -1.91 -10.42 2.10
CA TYR A 131 -3.25 -10.77 1.64
C TYR A 131 -3.47 -10.35 0.18
N ILE A 132 -2.98 -9.17 -0.20
CA ILE A 132 -2.99 -8.66 -1.58
C ILE A 132 -2.24 -9.62 -2.49
N ARG A 133 -1.02 -10.03 -2.10
CA ARG A 133 -0.22 -11.01 -2.86
C ARG A 133 -0.95 -12.34 -3.04
N LYS A 134 -1.56 -12.86 -1.97
CA LYS A 134 -2.34 -14.10 -2.04
C LYS A 134 -3.53 -13.98 -3.00
N ALA A 135 -4.22 -12.83 -3.00
CA ALA A 135 -5.32 -12.57 -3.93
C ALA A 135 -4.82 -12.46 -5.38
N LEU A 136 -3.67 -11.80 -5.62
CA LEU A 136 -3.05 -11.72 -6.94
C LEU A 136 -2.63 -13.10 -7.48
N ASP A 137 -2.07 -13.96 -6.62
CA ASP A 137 -1.74 -15.33 -6.99
C ASP A 137 -2.98 -16.15 -7.40
N GLN A 138 -4.12 -15.93 -6.73
CA GLN A 138 -5.39 -16.56 -7.10
C GLN A 138 -5.91 -16.05 -8.45
N VAL A 139 -5.85 -14.74 -8.70
CA VAL A 139 -6.19 -14.14 -10.01
C VAL A 139 -5.33 -14.74 -11.12
N ALA A 140 -4.01 -14.82 -10.90
CA ALA A 140 -3.08 -15.35 -11.90
C ALA A 140 -3.36 -16.83 -12.23
N LYS A 141 -3.72 -17.64 -11.24
CA LYS A 141 -4.12 -19.04 -11.45
C LYS A 141 -5.41 -19.16 -12.27
N MET A 142 -6.41 -18.33 -11.97
CA MET A 142 -7.68 -18.34 -12.72
C MET A 142 -7.49 -17.92 -14.17
N LYS A 143 -6.71 -16.86 -14.44
CA LYS A 143 -6.43 -16.43 -15.83
C LYS A 143 -5.83 -17.56 -16.67
N ARG A 144 -4.90 -18.34 -16.12
CA ARG A 144 -4.30 -19.50 -16.79
C ARG A 144 -5.28 -20.66 -17.06
N MET A 145 -6.42 -20.70 -16.37
CA MET A 145 -7.47 -21.70 -16.61
C MET A 145 -8.52 -21.21 -17.61
N GLU A 146 -8.62 -19.90 -17.82
CA GLU A 146 -9.52 -19.26 -18.79
C GLU A 146 -8.88 -19.13 -20.19
N GLU A 147 -7.54 -19.15 -20.26
CA GLU A 147 -6.73 -19.31 -21.48
C GLU A 147 -6.67 -20.77 -21.94
#